data_AF-A0A933N2A4-F1
#
_entry.id   AF-A0A933N2A4-F1
#
_cell.length_a   1.000
_cell.length_b   1.000
_cell.length_c   1.000
_cell.angle_alpha   90.00
_cell.angle_beta   90.00
_cell.angle_gamma   90.00
#
_symmetry.space_group_name_H-M   'P 1'
#
loop_
_entity.id
_entity.type
_entity.pdbx_description
1 polymer ?
#
loop_
_entity_poly.entity_id
_entity_poly.type
_entity_poly.pdbx_seq_one_letter_code
_entity_poly.pdbx_strand_id
1 'polypeptide(L)'
;MKSLYKILAGQNQKARVYFKNYAFYAKEIKKTAGKFFTDAKVVIFGSVVRQDYKPDSDIDILIISSEIPEDLFEQAKVKVKIRALFPDAPLELHLITPPQYKNWYKRFVKRDYIEVA
;
A
#
# COMPACT_ATOMS: atom_id res chain seq x y z
N MET A 1 19.49 -27.13 3.57
CA MET A 1 18.98 -25.85 4.12
C MET A 1 19.47 -24.72 3.24
N LYS A 2 18.59 -23.84 2.72
CA LYS A 2 19.04 -22.65 1.99
C LYS A 2 19.59 -21.65 3.03
N SER A 3 20.75 -21.05 2.74
CA SER A 3 21.27 -19.93 3.53
C SER A 3 20.26 -18.77 3.54
N LEU A 4 20.09 -18.11 4.69
CA LEU A 4 19.17 -16.98 4.87
C LEU A 4 19.34 -15.93 3.76
N TYR A 5 20.59 -15.61 3.39
CA TYR A 5 20.90 -14.66 2.31
C TYR A 5 20.32 -15.07 0.95
N LYS A 6 20.31 -16.38 0.63
CA LYS A 6 19.73 -16.88 -0.62
C LYS A 6 18.20 -16.79 -0.62
N ILE A 7 17.56 -16.94 0.55
CA ILE A 7 16.11 -16.79 0.70
C ILE A 7 15.72 -15.32 0.49
N LEU A 8 16.39 -14.40 1.19
CA LEU A 8 16.16 -12.96 1.09
C LEU A 8 16.42 -12.44 -0.33
N ALA A 9 17.53 -12.85 -0.96
CA ALA A 9 17.80 -12.48 -2.35
C ALA A 9 16.70 -12.94 -3.32
N GLY A 10 16.15 -14.15 -3.09
CA GLY A 10 15.03 -14.66 -3.88
C GLY A 10 13.74 -13.86 -3.68
N GLN A 11 13.43 -13.44 -2.44
CA GLN A 11 12.28 -12.59 -2.15
C GLN A 11 12.42 -11.22 -2.81
N ASN A 12 13.58 -10.58 -2.67
CA ASN A 12 13.88 -9.28 -3.28
C ASN A 12 13.76 -9.32 -4.81
N GLN A 13 14.18 -10.43 -5.43
CA GLN A 13 14.06 -10.59 -6.88
C GLN A 13 12.60 -10.68 -7.34
N LYS A 14 11.73 -11.35 -6.57
CA LYS A 14 10.28 -11.38 -6.83
C LYS A 14 9.63 -10.02 -6.60
N ALA A 15 9.99 -9.34 -5.51
CA ALA A 15 9.49 -8.01 -5.15
C ALA A 15 9.72 -6.97 -6.27
N ARG A 16 10.82 -7.11 -7.02
CA ARG A 16 11.19 -6.20 -8.13
C ARG A 16 10.11 -6.02 -9.20
N VAL A 17 9.29 -7.04 -9.46
CA VAL A 17 8.19 -6.94 -10.43
C VAL A 17 7.10 -5.99 -9.92
N TYR A 18 6.85 -5.98 -8.61
CA TYR A 18 5.88 -5.10 -7.96
C TYR A 18 6.34 -3.65 -7.99
N PHE A 19 7.61 -3.38 -7.67
CA PHE A 19 8.15 -2.01 -7.75
C PHE A 19 8.20 -1.46 -9.17
N LYS A 20 8.38 -2.29 -10.21
CA LYS A 20 8.34 -1.82 -11.60
C LYS A 20 6.93 -1.47 -12.07
N ASN A 21 5.93 -2.14 -11.51
CA ASN A 21 4.53 -2.04 -11.95
C ASN A 21 3.62 -1.51 -10.83
N TYR A 22 4.16 -0.74 -9.88
CA TYR A 22 3.44 -0.29 -8.68
C TYR A 22 2.13 0.44 -9.03
N ALA A 23 2.14 1.23 -10.11
CA ALA A 23 0.95 1.93 -10.61
C ALA A 23 -0.17 0.98 -11.06
N PHE A 24 0.17 -0.17 -11.66
CA PHE A 24 -0.82 -1.21 -12.01
C PHE A 24 -1.43 -1.82 -10.75
N TYR A 25 -0.59 -2.24 -9.80
CA TYR A 25 -1.07 -2.84 -8.55
C TYR A 25 -1.91 -1.87 -7.73
N ALA A 26 -1.54 -0.59 -7.69
CA ALA A 26 -2.31 0.42 -6.98
C ALA A 26 -3.72 0.63 -7.58
N LYS A 27 -3.88 0.51 -8.92
CA LYS A 27 -5.20 0.51 -9.56
C LYS A 27 -6.03 -0.70 -9.16
N GLU A 28 -5.43 -1.89 -9.13
CA GLU A 28 -6.13 -3.10 -8.68
C GLU A 28 -6.52 -3.04 -7.20
N ILE A 29 -5.66 -2.42 -6.36
CA ILE A 29 -5.96 -2.15 -4.95
C ILE A 29 -7.10 -1.15 -4.84
N LYS A 30 -7.13 -0.07 -5.63
CA LYS A 30 -8.27 0.88 -5.67
C LYS A 30 -9.58 0.19 -6.00
N LYS A 31 -9.61 -0.65 -7.04
CA LYS A 31 -10.79 -1.44 -7.39
C LYS A 31 -11.24 -2.36 -6.25
N THR A 32 -10.29 -2.97 -5.56
CA THR A 32 -10.58 -3.86 -4.44
C THR A 32 -11.09 -3.09 -3.23
N ALA A 33 -10.45 -1.97 -2.88
CA ALA A 33 -10.87 -1.07 -1.80
C ALA A 33 -12.28 -0.55 -2.04
N GLY A 34 -12.64 -0.26 -3.30
CA GLY A 34 -13.99 0.15 -3.70
C GLY A 34 -15.10 -0.88 -3.39
N LYS A 35 -14.75 -2.15 -3.16
CA LYS A 35 -15.71 -3.19 -2.73
C LYS A 35 -16.00 -3.12 -1.23
N PHE A 36 -15.13 -2.48 -0.46
CA PHE A 36 -15.27 -2.30 0.99
C PHE A 36 -15.75 -0.90 1.33
N PHE A 37 -15.32 0.09 0.56
CA PHE A 37 -15.50 1.51 0.83
C PHE A 37 -15.91 2.23 -0.45
N THR A 38 -17.15 2.72 -0.54
CA THR A 38 -17.68 3.27 -1.80
C THR A 38 -17.01 4.59 -2.23
N ASP A 39 -16.52 5.36 -1.27
CA ASP A 39 -15.83 6.64 -1.45
C ASP A 39 -14.29 6.51 -1.43
N ALA A 40 -13.75 5.29 -1.56
CA ALA A 40 -12.32 5.03 -1.47
C ALA A 40 -11.47 5.86 -2.46
N LYS A 41 -10.55 6.65 -1.91
CA LYS A 41 -9.43 7.24 -2.65
C LYS A 41 -8.15 6.51 -2.29
N VAL A 42 -7.32 6.23 -3.29
CA VAL A 42 -6.05 5.51 -3.09
C VAL A 42 -4.90 6.40 -3.51
N VAL A 43 -3.90 6.50 -2.64
CA VAL A 43 -2.69 7.29 -2.85
C VAL A 43 -1.48 6.42 -2.57
N ILE A 44 -0.52 6.42 -3.49
CA ILE A 44 0.79 5.80 -3.30
C ILE A 44 1.73 6.88 -2.79
N PHE A 45 2.57 6.58 -1.82
CA PHE A 45 3.58 7.51 -1.31
C PHE A 45 4.86 6.75 -0.96
N GLY A 46 5.77 7.44 -0.27
CA GLY A 46 6.94 6.79 0.29
C GLY A 46 8.06 6.56 -0.72
N SER A 47 8.87 5.54 -0.47
CA SER A 47 10.16 5.37 -1.16
C SER A 47 10.04 5.10 -2.65
N VAL A 48 8.94 4.43 -3.05
CA VAL A 48 8.65 4.12 -4.44
C VAL A 48 8.40 5.39 -5.25
N VAL A 49 7.66 6.36 -4.67
CA VAL A 49 7.38 7.64 -5.34
C VAL A 49 8.63 8.53 -5.38
N ARG A 50 9.44 8.52 -4.31
CA ARG A 50 10.72 9.25 -4.25
C ARG A 50 11.84 8.63 -5.08
N GLN A 51 11.61 7.43 -5.65
CA GLN A 51 12.60 6.66 -6.41
C GLN A 51 13.86 6.29 -5.60
N ASP A 52 13.76 6.24 -4.27
CA ASP A 52 14.85 5.88 -3.34
C ASP A 52 14.61 4.51 -2.66
N TYR A 53 13.69 3.71 -3.20
CA TYR A 53 13.35 2.39 -2.67
C TYR A 53 14.50 1.38 -2.79
N LYS A 54 14.61 0.53 -1.79
CA LYS A 54 15.58 -0.56 -1.69
C LYS A 54 14.90 -1.89 -2.01
N PRO A 55 15.67 -2.97 -2.25
CA PRO A 55 15.10 -4.28 -2.55
C PRO A 55 14.19 -4.85 -1.45
N ASP A 56 14.34 -4.37 -0.22
CA ASP A 56 13.60 -4.73 0.99
C ASP A 56 12.58 -3.65 1.42
N SER A 57 12.35 -2.62 0.60
CA SER A 57 11.33 -1.60 0.87
C SER A 57 9.90 -2.12 0.70
N ASP A 58 8.93 -1.39 1.23
CA ASP A 58 7.52 -1.62 0.98
C ASP A 58 6.96 -0.60 -0.05
N ILE A 59 5.81 -0.94 -0.62
CA ILE A 59 4.97 -0.05 -1.43
C ILE A 59 3.92 0.52 -0.47
N ASP A 60 4.13 1.76 -0.04
CA ASP A 60 3.26 2.45 0.90
C ASP A 60 1.99 2.97 0.22
N ILE A 61 0.82 2.53 0.71
CA ILE A 61 -0.48 2.87 0.12
C ILE A 61 -1.43 3.40 1.19
N LEU A 62 -1.92 4.63 0.98
CA LEU A 62 -3.05 5.19 1.73
C LEU A 62 -4.34 4.84 1.02
N ILE A 63 -5.29 4.27 1.76
CA ILE A 63 -6.69 4.14 1.38
C ILE A 63 -7.47 5.08 2.27
N ILE A 64 -8.08 6.09 1.66
CA ILE A 64 -8.78 7.18 2.32
C ILE A 64 -10.27 7.02 2.09
N SER A 65 -11.06 6.91 3.16
CA SER A 65 -12.52 6.78 3.08
C SER A 65 -13.18 7.18 4.39
N SER A 66 -14.39 7.74 4.31
CA SER A 66 -15.24 8.03 5.47
C SER A 66 -15.91 6.79 6.06
N GLU A 67 -15.94 5.68 5.33
CA GLU A 67 -16.55 4.40 5.72
C GLU A 67 -15.58 3.48 6.48
N ILE A 68 -14.33 3.91 6.70
CA ILE A 68 -13.34 3.13 7.42
C ILE A 68 -13.74 3.01 8.91
N PRO A 69 -13.84 1.79 9.45
CA PRO A 69 -14.24 1.58 10.84
C PRO A 69 -13.20 2.13 11.82
N GLU A 70 -13.64 2.66 12.95
CA GLU A 70 -12.73 3.11 14.02
C GLU A 70 -12.00 1.94 14.68
N ASP A 71 -12.63 0.77 14.72
CA ASP A 71 -12.06 -0.44 15.32
C ASP A 71 -10.88 -0.97 14.50
N LEU A 72 -9.73 -1.13 15.17
CA LEU A 72 -8.49 -1.57 14.54
C LEU A 72 -8.54 -3.03 14.07
N PHE A 73 -9.35 -3.87 14.71
CA PHE A 73 -9.48 -5.28 14.33
C PHE A 73 -10.29 -5.43 13.04
N GLU A 74 -11.36 -4.65 12.87
CA GLU A 74 -12.10 -4.56 11.61
C GLU A 74 -11.23 -3.99 10.47
N GLN A 75 -10.43 -2.95 10.75
CA GLN A 75 -9.45 -2.45 9.79
C GLN A 75 -8.45 -3.54 9.38
N ALA A 76 -7.93 -4.31 10.34
CA ALA A 76 -7.00 -5.41 10.06
C ALA A 76 -7.64 -6.49 9.17
N LYS A 77 -8.91 -6.85 9.40
CA LYS A 77 -9.64 -7.79 8.53
C LYS A 77 -9.71 -7.30 7.09
N VAL A 78 -10.00 -6.01 6.87
CA VAL A 78 -10.02 -5.42 5.52
C VAL A 78 -8.63 -5.48 4.88
N LYS A 79 -7.58 -5.08 5.62
CA LYS A 79 -6.20 -5.14 5.12
C LYS A 79 -5.79 -6.56 4.71
N VAL A 80 -6.12 -7.57 5.51
CA VAL A 80 -5.85 -8.98 5.20
C VAL A 80 -6.57 -9.41 3.92
N LYS A 81 -7.85 -9.04 3.75
CA LYS A 81 -8.62 -9.38 2.55
C LYS A 81 -8.03 -8.75 1.28
N ILE A 82 -7.59 -7.48 1.36
CA ILE A 82 -6.93 -6.82 0.23
C ILE A 82 -5.58 -7.49 -0.06
N ARG A 83 -4.75 -7.70 0.96
CA ARG A 83 -3.40 -8.29 0.82
C ARG A 83 -3.43 -9.72 0.30
N ALA A 84 -4.46 -10.49 0.62
CA ALA A 84 -4.63 -11.86 0.12
C ALA A 84 -4.71 -11.96 -1.42
N LEU A 85 -5.10 -10.87 -2.11
CA LEU A 85 -5.11 -10.80 -3.58
C LEU A 85 -3.72 -10.51 -4.18
N PHE A 86 -2.75 -10.13 -3.34
CA PHE A 86 -1.39 -9.75 -3.74
C PHE A 86 -0.34 -10.43 -2.82
N PRO A 87 -0.31 -11.77 -2.74
CA PRO A 87 0.40 -12.50 -1.69
C PRO A 87 1.93 -12.28 -1.67
N ASP A 88 2.56 -12.06 -2.83
CA ASP A 88 4.00 -11.81 -2.94
C ASP A 88 4.36 -10.31 -3.04
N ALA A 89 3.36 -9.42 -2.98
CA ALA A 89 3.59 -7.99 -3.10
C ALA A 89 4.03 -7.40 -1.75
N PRO A 90 5.12 -6.60 -1.71
CA PRO A 90 5.56 -5.91 -0.50
C PRO A 90 4.67 -4.69 -0.26
N LEU A 91 3.42 -4.91 0.15
CA LEU A 91 2.43 -3.85 0.36
C LEU A 91 2.31 -3.48 1.83
N GLU A 92 2.44 -2.16 2.11
CA GLU A 92 2.03 -1.57 3.37
C GLU A 92 0.74 -0.77 3.16
N LEU A 93 -0.36 -1.23 3.78
CA LEU A 93 -1.67 -0.62 3.65
C LEU A 93 -2.02 0.22 4.89
N HIS A 94 -2.32 1.50 4.67
CA HIS A 94 -2.85 2.41 5.68
C HIS A 94 -4.30 2.72 5.35
N LEU A 95 -5.22 2.37 6.25
CA LEU A 95 -6.63 2.77 6.17
C LEU A 95 -6.78 4.03 7.02
N ILE A 96 -7.18 5.15 6.41
CA ILE A 96 -7.26 6.45 7.10
C ILE A 96 -8.52 7.22 6.73
N THR A 97 -9.09 7.95 7.68
CA THR A 97 -10.24 8.81 7.42
C THR A 97 -9.83 10.14 6.76
N PRO A 98 -10.74 10.84 6.06
CA PRO A 98 -10.43 12.14 5.47
C PRO A 98 -9.89 13.18 6.48
N PRO A 99 -10.39 13.27 7.73
CA PRO A 99 -9.78 14.11 8.77
C PRO A 99 -8.32 13.73 9.09
N GLN A 100 -8.02 12.44 9.25
CA GLN A 100 -6.65 11.96 9.50
C GLN A 100 -5.73 12.31 8.33
N TYR A 101 -6.21 12.16 7.10
CA TYR A 101 -5.47 12.56 5.91
C TYR A 101 -5.14 14.05 5.92
N LYS A 102 -6.15 14.91 6.13
CA LYS A 102 -6.00 16.37 6.11
C LYS A 102 -5.07 16.88 7.22
N ASN A 103 -5.17 16.30 8.41
CA ASN A 103 -4.49 16.80 9.61
C ASN A 103 -3.04 16.32 9.71
N TRP A 104 -2.75 15.10 9.24
CA TRP A 104 -1.43 14.49 9.40
C TRP A 104 -0.80 14.09 8.06
N TYR A 105 -1.40 13.13 7.34
CA TYR A 105 -0.74 12.53 6.18
C TYR A 105 -0.46 13.52 5.06
N LYS A 106 -1.36 14.47 4.78
CA LYS A 106 -1.14 15.49 3.74
C LYS A 106 0.13 16.31 3.98
N ARG A 107 0.46 16.59 5.24
CA ARG A 107 1.70 17.30 5.61
C ARG A 107 2.92 16.39 5.59
N PHE A 108 2.72 15.11 5.91
CA PHE A 108 3.77 14.10 5.91
C PHE A 108 4.24 13.76 4.48
N VAL A 109 3.30 13.43 3.58
CA VAL A 109 3.63 13.03 2.20
C VAL A 109 4.00 14.21 1.31
N LYS A 110 3.60 15.45 1.67
CA LYS A 110 3.90 16.69 0.94
C LYS A 110 3.57 16.59 -0.56
N ARG A 111 4.59 16.47 -1.43
CA ARG A 111 4.47 16.34 -2.89
C ARG A 111 4.89 14.94 -3.37
N ASP A 112 5.31 14.07 -2.46
CA ASP A 112 5.89 12.76 -2.77
C ASP A 112 4.79 11.69 -2.76
N TYR A 113 3.72 11.95 -3.50
CA TYR A 113 2.61 11.04 -3.63
C TYR A 113 2.02 11.03 -5.03
N ILE A 114 1.41 9.91 -5.40
CA ILE A 114 0.68 9.72 -6.65
C ILE A 114 -0.74 9.30 -6.30
N GLU A 115 -1.72 10.10 -6.71
CA GLU A 115 -3.12 9.71 -6.61
C GLU A 115 -3.47 8.72 -7.73
N VAL A 116 -4.12 7.63 -7.35
CA VAL A 116 -4.52 6.58 -8.28
C VAL A 116 -5.83 6.99 -8.95
N ALA A 117 -5.79 7.19 -10.27
CA ALA A 117 -6.97 7.44 -11.10
C ALA A 117 -7.96 6.28 -11.07
#